data_AF-A0AAT9REH9-F1
#
_entry.id   AF-A0AAT9REH9-F1
#
_cell.length_a   1.000
_cell.length_b   1.000
_cell.length_c   1.000
_cell.angle_alpha   90.00
_cell.angle_beta   90.00
_cell.angle_gamma   90.00
#
_symmetry.space_group_name_H-M   'P 1'
#
loop_
_entity.id
_entity.type
_entity.pdbx_description
1 polymer ?
#
loop_
_entity_poly.entity_id
_entity_poly.type
_entity_poly.pdbx_seq_one_letter_code
_entity_poly.pdbx_strand_id
1 'polypeptide(L)'
;MALVHAGWADWYLTTGPGQRAKTRAKRRATGFAQSRAFAAWCWGHRIALMATDTFAVEVLPVLATEGLGLILQPQLRGLVAAAAVVAEAGSLLMAAAPA
;
A
#
# COMPACT_ATOMS: atom_id res chain seq x y z
N MET A 1 -1.92 -10.52 14.23
CA MET A 1 -1.54 -10.32 12.82
C MET A 1 -2.78 -10.48 11.97
N ALA A 2 -2.95 -9.66 10.92
CA ALA A 2 -4.03 -9.77 9.95
C ALA A 2 -3.46 -9.91 8.53
N LEU A 3 -3.99 -10.86 7.76
CA LEU A 3 -3.69 -11.07 6.35
C LEU A 3 -4.94 -10.74 5.55
N VAL A 4 -4.82 -9.87 4.55
CA VAL A 4 -5.94 -9.43 3.73
C VAL A 4 -5.67 -9.78 2.28
N HIS A 5 -6.55 -10.58 1.70
CA HIS A 5 -6.56 -10.89 0.29
C HIS A 5 -7.50 -9.92 -0.42
N ALA A 6 -6.92 -8.99 -1.17
CA ALA A 6 -7.64 -7.97 -1.93
C ALA A 6 -7.73 -8.31 -3.44
N GLY A 7 -7.16 -9.45 -3.87
CA GLY A 7 -7.20 -9.93 -5.25
C GLY A 7 -6.24 -9.22 -6.19
N TRP A 8 -5.34 -8.38 -5.67
CA TRP A 8 -4.41 -7.61 -6.51
C TRP A 8 -3.33 -8.49 -7.14
N ALA A 9 -2.83 -9.48 -6.41
CA ALA A 9 -1.87 -10.44 -6.94
C ALA A 9 -2.48 -11.24 -8.10
N ASP A 10 -3.71 -11.74 -7.93
CA ASP A 10 -4.44 -12.45 -8.99
C ASP A 10 -4.65 -11.57 -10.22
N TRP A 11 -5.12 -10.33 -10.02
CA TRP A 11 -5.23 -9.34 -11.10
C TRP A 11 -3.88 -9.11 -11.80
N TYR A 12 -2.78 -8.95 -11.06
CA TYR A 12 -1.47 -8.66 -11.65
C TYR A 12 -0.91 -9.83 -12.46
N LEU A 13 -1.17 -11.07 -12.04
CA LEU A 13 -0.70 -12.28 -12.71
C LEU A 13 -1.52 -12.60 -13.96
N THR A 14 -2.81 -12.26 -13.96
CA THR A 14 -3.73 -12.55 -15.08
C THR A 14 -3.88 -11.38 -16.06
N THR A 15 -3.50 -10.16 -15.68
CA THR A 15 -3.63 -8.97 -16.53
C THR A 15 -2.47 -8.82 -17.51
N GLY A 16 -2.79 -8.58 -18.78
CA GLY A 16 -1.82 -8.34 -19.84
C GLY A 16 -0.88 -7.13 -19.59
N PRO A 17 0.35 -7.14 -20.13
CA PRO A 17 1.39 -6.15 -19.82
C PRO A 17 0.98 -4.70 -20.13
N GLY A 18 0.21 -4.46 -21.20
CA GLY A 18 -0.26 -3.11 -21.55
C GLY A 18 -1.18 -2.50 -20.50
N GLN A 19 -2.07 -3.30 -19.90
CA GLN A 19 -2.99 -2.83 -18.87
C GLN A 19 -2.27 -2.64 -17.53
N ARG A 20 -1.27 -3.47 -17.22
CA ARG A 20 -0.36 -3.25 -16.07
C ARG A 20 0.44 -1.97 -16.25
N ALA A 21 0.94 -1.69 -17.45
CA ALA A 21 1.67 -0.47 -17.77
C ALA A 21 0.78 0.78 -17.61
N LYS A 22 -0.46 0.76 -18.12
CA LYS A 22 -1.43 1.84 -17.91
C LYS A 22 -1.74 2.10 -16.43
N THR A 23 -1.82 1.04 -15.63
CA THR A 23 -2.09 1.13 -14.18
C THR A 23 -0.90 1.74 -13.44
N ARG A 24 0.34 1.30 -13.76
CA ARG A 24 1.57 1.91 -13.23
C ARG A 24 1.72 3.38 -13.63
N ALA A 25 1.45 3.72 -14.89
CA ALA A 25 1.56 5.10 -15.38
C ALA A 25 0.65 6.06 -14.61
N LYS A 26 -0.52 5.58 -14.17
CA LYS A 26 -1.46 6.33 -13.32
C LYS A 26 -1.12 6.27 -11.83
N ARG A 27 -0.08 5.54 -11.43
CA ARG A 27 0.30 5.26 -10.04
C ARG A 27 -0.89 4.79 -9.20
N ARG A 28 -1.68 3.85 -9.74
CA ARG A 28 -2.87 3.29 -9.06
C ARG A 28 -2.55 1.93 -8.48
N ALA A 29 -2.92 1.73 -7.22
CA ALA A 29 -2.87 0.44 -6.54
C ALA A 29 -4.01 0.35 -5.52
N THR A 30 -4.65 -0.81 -5.44
CA THR A 30 -5.60 -1.11 -4.37
C THR A 30 -4.84 -1.20 -3.04
N GLY A 31 -5.44 -0.71 -1.97
CA GLY A 31 -4.91 -0.78 -0.61
C GLY A 31 -5.83 -0.09 0.38
N PHE A 32 -5.39 0.06 1.62
CA PHE A 32 -6.13 0.76 2.67
C PHE A 32 -5.96 2.28 2.56
N ALA A 33 -7.04 3.03 2.81
CA ALA A 33 -6.99 4.47 2.95
C ALA A 33 -6.08 4.87 4.12
N GLN A 34 -5.19 5.85 3.91
CA GLN A 34 -4.37 6.43 4.96
C GLN A 34 -5.26 7.22 5.92
N SER A 35 -5.76 6.58 6.99
CA SER A 35 -6.70 7.20 7.93
C SER A 35 -6.36 6.89 9.39
N ARG A 36 -6.60 7.88 10.26
CA ARG A 36 -6.50 7.70 11.73
C ARG A 36 -7.50 6.66 12.24
N ALA A 37 -8.70 6.63 11.67
CA ALA A 37 -9.74 5.67 12.05
C ALA A 37 -9.26 4.22 11.86
N PHE A 38 -8.58 3.94 10.74
CA PHE A 38 -8.03 2.61 10.47
C PHE A 38 -6.91 2.22 11.45
N ALA A 39 -5.99 3.14 11.73
CA ALA A 39 -4.93 2.90 12.71
C ALA A 39 -5.49 2.67 14.13
N ALA A 40 -6.48 3.47 14.54
CA ALA A 40 -7.18 3.32 15.82
C ALA A 40 -7.93 1.99 15.91
N TRP A 41 -8.54 1.53 14.80
CA TRP A 41 -9.18 0.22 14.72
C TRP A 41 -8.17 -0.91 14.92
N CYS A 42 -7.06 -0.90 14.18
CA CYS A 42 -5.99 -1.90 14.36
C CYS A 42 -5.49 -1.95 15.81
N TRP A 43 -5.31 -0.78 16.45
CA TRP A 43 -4.91 -0.69 17.85
C TRP A 43 -5.95 -1.28 18.81
N GLY A 44 -7.22 -0.87 18.67
CA GLY A 44 -8.33 -1.37 19.48
C GLY A 44 -8.49 -2.89 19.38
N HIS A 45 -8.20 -3.45 18.20
CA HIS A 45 -8.26 -4.89 17.93
C HIS A 45 -6.92 -5.63 18.16
N ARG A 46 -5.90 -4.97 18.74
CA ARG A 46 -4.58 -5.56 19.04
C ARG A 46 -3.90 -6.19 17.80
N ILE A 47 -4.12 -5.61 16.62
CA ILE A 47 -3.49 -6.03 15.37
C ILE A 47 -2.13 -5.34 15.26
N ALA A 48 -1.07 -6.07 15.60
CA ALA A 48 0.30 -5.53 15.54
C ALA A 48 0.96 -5.55 14.15
N LEU A 49 0.41 -6.32 13.20
CA LEU A 49 0.96 -6.49 11.85
C LEU A 49 -0.18 -6.72 10.86
N MET A 50 -0.12 -6.00 9.74
CA MET A 50 -1.00 -6.20 8.59
C MET A 50 -0.21 -6.54 7.34
N ALA A 51 -0.64 -7.62 6.68
CA ALA A 51 -0.08 -8.06 5.41
C ALA A 51 -1.16 -8.15 4.34
N THR A 52 -0.77 -7.87 3.10
CA THR A 52 -1.68 -7.83 1.94
C THR A 52 -1.02 -8.41 0.70
N ASP A 53 -1.84 -8.88 -0.25
CA ASP A 53 -1.42 -9.31 -1.59
C ASP A 53 -1.37 -8.15 -2.61
N THR A 54 -1.36 -6.91 -2.13
CA THR A 54 -1.30 -5.69 -2.95
C THR A 54 0.14 -5.24 -3.17
N PHE A 55 0.33 -4.28 -4.07
CA PHE A 55 1.63 -3.65 -4.31
C PHE A 55 2.14 -2.87 -3.08
N ALA A 56 1.23 -2.21 -2.37
CA ALA A 56 1.48 -1.52 -1.10
C ALA A 56 0.27 -1.75 -0.18
N VAL A 57 0.49 -1.81 1.13
CA VAL A 57 -0.63 -1.94 2.10
C VAL A 57 -1.59 -0.76 1.98
N GLU A 58 -1.06 0.41 1.65
CA GLU A 58 -1.83 1.63 1.45
C GLU A 58 -2.31 1.80 0.00
N VAL A 59 -3.46 2.46 -0.17
CA VAL A 59 -4.00 2.79 -1.50
C VAL A 59 -3.12 3.81 -2.21
N LEU A 60 -2.99 3.65 -3.54
CA LEU A 60 -2.39 4.66 -4.41
C LEU A 60 -3.39 5.17 -5.46
N PRO A 61 -3.41 6.49 -5.75
CA PRO A 61 -2.59 7.53 -5.12
C PRO A 61 -2.97 7.76 -3.65
N VAL A 62 -2.02 8.30 -2.87
CA VAL A 62 -2.27 8.68 -1.47
C VAL A 62 -3.42 9.68 -1.42
N LEU A 63 -4.38 9.42 -0.53
CA LEU A 63 -5.55 10.28 -0.39
C LEU A 63 -5.13 11.61 0.27
N ALA A 64 -5.58 12.74 -0.31
CA ALA A 64 -5.23 14.08 0.16
C ALA A 64 -5.95 14.49 1.47
N THR A 65 -6.98 13.74 1.87
CA THR A 65 -7.76 14.01 3.07
C THR A 65 -7.00 13.56 4.30
N GLU A 66 -6.72 14.52 5.21
CA GLU A 66 -5.92 14.38 6.44
C GLU A 66 -4.39 14.38 6.20
N GLY A 67 -3.86 15.43 5.56
CA GLY A 67 -2.47 15.89 5.67
C GLY A 67 -1.36 14.83 5.70
N LEU A 68 -0.95 14.36 4.51
CA LEU A 68 0.42 13.96 4.05
C LEU A 68 1.46 13.31 4.99
N GLY A 69 1.16 12.91 6.22
CA GLY A 69 2.19 12.56 7.21
C GLY A 69 1.84 11.45 8.18
N LEU A 70 0.64 10.91 8.19
CA LEU A 70 0.23 9.99 9.28
C LEU A 70 0.95 8.64 9.28
N ILE A 71 1.43 8.12 8.15
CA ILE A 71 2.21 6.86 8.13
C ILE A 71 3.73 7.11 8.15
N LEU A 72 4.17 8.33 7.82
CA LEU A 72 5.58 8.74 7.87
C LEU A 72 5.98 9.41 9.20
N GLN A 73 5.01 9.74 10.06
CA GLN A 73 5.26 10.39 11.33
C GLN A 73 5.97 9.45 12.32
N PRO A 74 7.15 9.84 12.86
CA PRO A 74 7.93 9.02 13.80
C PRO A 74 7.13 8.56 15.02
N GLN A 75 6.15 9.35 15.46
CA GLN A 75 5.29 9.05 16.61
C GLN A 75 4.35 7.83 16.40
N LEU A 76 4.16 7.34 15.17
CA LEU A 76 3.32 6.18 14.87
C LEU A 76 4.13 4.91 14.54
N ARG A 77 5.47 4.97 14.66
CA ARG A 77 6.41 3.85 14.42
C ARG A 77 6.26 2.65 15.36
N GLY A 78 5.30 2.67 16.28
CA GLY A 78 5.01 1.56 17.21
C GLY A 78 3.66 0.86 17.02
N LEU A 79 2.82 1.29 16.07
CA LEU A 79 1.41 0.90 16.09
C LEU A 79 1.07 -0.35 15.26
N VAL A 80 1.59 -0.49 14.05
CA VAL A 80 1.36 -1.64 13.15
C VAL A 80 2.54 -1.76 12.17
N ALA A 81 3.21 -2.91 12.11
CA ALA A 81 4.13 -3.20 11.01
C ALA A 81 3.31 -3.53 9.75
N ALA A 82 3.71 -3.01 8.59
CA ALA A 82 3.02 -3.20 7.31
C ALA A 82 3.93 -3.92 6.33
N ALA A 83 3.44 -5.01 5.72
CA ALA A 83 4.16 -5.76 4.69
C ALA A 83 3.24 -6.02 3.48
N ALA A 84 3.67 -5.64 2.29
CA ALA A 84 2.97 -5.95 1.05
C ALA A 84 3.78 -6.99 0.28
N VAL A 85 3.13 -8.08 -0.16
CA VAL A 85 3.80 -9.16 -0.89
C VAL A 85 3.36 -9.12 -2.35
N VAL A 86 4.10 -8.36 -3.16
CA VAL A 86 4.27 -8.61 -4.60
C VAL A 86 5.76 -8.50 -4.89
N ALA A 87 6.38 -9.65 -5.16
CA ALA A 87 7.79 -9.80 -5.42
C ALA A 87 8.23 -9.02 -6.69
N GLU A 88 9.34 -8.31 -6.54
CA GLU A 88 10.19 -7.67 -7.57
C GLU A 88 9.54 -6.64 -8.52
N ALA A 89 9.45 -5.40 -8.03
CA ALA A 89 9.68 -4.21 -8.88
C ALA A 89 10.50 -3.14 -8.13
N GLY A 90 11.35 -3.60 -7.19
CA GLY A 90 12.06 -2.76 -6.22
C GLY A 90 13.26 -1.96 -6.74
N SER A 91 13.72 -2.15 -7.99
CA SER A 91 14.96 -1.50 -8.47
C SER A 91 14.80 -0.52 -9.64
N LEU A 92 13.58 -0.27 -10.14
CA LEU A 92 13.37 0.65 -11.28
C LEU A 92 12.58 1.93 -10.93
N LEU A 93 12.04 2.06 -9.73
CA LEU A 93 11.15 3.18 -9.37
C LEU A 93 11.88 4.46 -8.91
N MET A 94 13.18 4.40 -8.62
CA MET A 94 14.01 5.60 -8.35
C MET A 94 14.71 6.15 -9.60
N ALA A 95 14.63 5.47 -10.75
CA ALA A 95 15.35 5.85 -11.98
C ALA A 95 14.50 6.67 -12.98
N ALA A 96 13.27 7.05 -12.63
CA ALA A 96 12.34 7.71 -13.56
C ALA A 96 11.60 8.92 -12.97
N ALA A 97 12.20 9.61 -12.00
CA ALA A 97 11.82 10.99 -11.73
C ALA A 97 12.62 11.90 -12.68
N PRO A 98 12.00 12.69 -13.58
CA PRO A 98 12.73 13.74 -14.27
C PRO A 98 13.18 14.79 -13.24
N ALA A 99 14.36 15.38 -13.50
CA ALA A 99 14.88 16.54 -12.79
C ALA A 99 13.95 17.75 -12.91
#